data_AF-A0A832PEG7-F1
#
_entry.id   AF-A0A832PEG7-F1
#
_cell.length_a   1.000
_cell.length_b   1.000
_cell.length_c   1.000
_cell.angle_alpha   90.00
_cell.angle_beta   90.00
_cell.angle_gamma   90.00
#
_symmetry.space_group_name_H-M   'P 1'
#
loop_
_entity.id
_entity.type
_entity.pdbx_description
1 polymer ?
#
loop_
_entity_poly.entity_id
_entity_poly.type
_entity_poly.pdbx_seq_one_letter_code
_entity_poly.pdbx_strand_id
1 'polypeptide(L)'
;MKNDFEKLQVKLLKYAHRGDLEGTAKTLLKLGEIYQKNKMENQALESYENARKLYNKCKNPRGDAQTILNIGKIYEKKGEHGKAQRMYKKAAEKFKKFNDTKNQATSLYHHARLLEKKGKFEDALKSYKEYHRLGTIMDDKTMLLASYASIKRIEEYLASTSPVNHWLLLSAYIIGLFFAEISTSYLNVPTGLGIHAIILFILFLHSSLAPNEKLKRLLNSMMILPLLRIIGLSMPIVKIPQLYWFIIIAIPLFAASYTLMKIQGLGIKDVGLTLKRPISQFLIALTGIPLGYIEFKILHPNALIPEASLQYLLLGSMVLIGTGFAEEIFFRGLLQRNSEDLLGAFPGLLYTAILFSIFHIGWKSVHDLIFVFLVAIFYGYSYHKTRSIIGVTLSHGLSNSILFLFMPFL
;
A
#
# COMPACT_ATOMS: atom_id res chain seq x y z
N MET A 1 9.88 44.80 25.71
CA MET A 1 10.76 44.74 24.51
C MET A 1 12.13 45.37 24.75
N LYS A 2 12.28 46.70 24.91
CA LYS A 2 13.60 47.33 25.16
C LYS A 2 14.29 46.78 26.43
N ASN A 3 13.51 46.65 27.51
CA ASN A 3 13.94 46.09 28.79
C ASN A 3 14.35 44.59 28.71
N ASP A 4 13.73 43.79 27.84
CA ASP A 4 14.04 42.35 27.72
C ASP A 4 15.33 42.10 26.95
N PHE A 5 15.59 42.94 25.95
CA PHE A 5 16.82 42.91 25.16
C PHE A 5 18.04 43.30 26.01
N GLU A 6 17.95 44.39 26.75
CA GLU A 6 18.99 44.84 27.68
C GLU A 6 19.28 43.78 28.77
N LYS A 7 18.22 43.19 29.35
CA LYS A 7 18.36 42.07 30.30
C LYS A 7 19.10 40.87 29.71
N LEU A 8 18.87 40.54 28.44
CA LEU A 8 19.56 39.44 27.77
C LEU A 8 21.03 39.77 27.47
N GLN A 9 21.36 41.01 27.12
CA GLN A 9 22.75 41.44 26.93
C GLN A 9 23.54 41.38 28.24
N VAL A 10 22.97 41.85 29.35
CA VAL A 10 23.60 41.74 30.69
C VAL A 10 23.82 40.28 31.07
N LYS A 11 22.82 39.40 30.83
CA LYS A 11 22.97 37.96 31.06
C LYS A 11 24.06 37.34 30.17
N LEU A 12 24.14 37.75 28.92
CA LEU A 12 25.14 37.26 27.97
C LEU A 12 26.56 37.53 28.49
N LEU A 13 26.83 38.77 28.91
CA LEU A 13 28.13 39.15 29.48
C LEU A 13 28.43 38.37 30.76
N LYS A 14 27.45 38.25 31.66
CA LYS A 14 27.62 37.50 32.92
C LYS A 14 27.96 36.03 32.68
N TYR A 15 27.28 35.35 31.76
CA TYR A 15 27.58 33.95 31.43
C TYR A 15 28.92 33.81 30.70
N ALA A 16 29.24 34.73 29.79
CA ALA A 16 30.52 34.74 29.08
C ALA A 16 31.71 34.91 30.04
N HIS A 17 31.64 35.86 30.99
CA HIS A 17 32.67 36.07 32.00
C HIS A 17 32.87 34.87 32.92
N ARG A 18 31.80 34.10 33.19
CA ARG A 18 31.86 32.89 34.02
C ARG A 18 32.30 31.63 33.25
N GLY A 19 32.52 31.74 31.93
CA GLY A 19 32.83 30.59 31.08
C GLY A 19 31.64 29.62 30.89
N ASP A 20 30.41 30.03 31.20
CA ASP A 20 29.22 29.20 30.99
C ASP A 20 28.85 29.17 29.50
N LEU A 21 29.36 28.17 28.79
CA LEU A 21 29.16 28.00 27.35
C LEU A 21 27.67 27.76 27.01
N GLU A 22 26.95 26.96 27.81
CA GLU A 22 25.55 26.63 27.53
C GLU A 22 24.62 27.82 27.85
N GLY A 23 24.85 28.52 28.96
CA GLY A 23 24.13 29.75 29.31
C GLY A 23 24.34 30.85 28.28
N THR A 24 25.57 31.04 27.81
CA THR A 24 25.92 31.96 26.72
C THR A 24 25.19 31.57 25.41
N ALA A 25 25.24 30.29 25.02
CA ALA A 25 24.57 29.80 23.81
C ALA A 25 23.04 29.99 23.85
N LYS A 26 22.39 29.63 24.98
CA LYS A 26 20.94 29.84 25.19
C LYS A 26 20.56 31.32 25.12
N THR A 27 21.41 32.19 25.63
CA THR A 27 21.15 33.64 25.61
C THR A 27 21.27 34.19 24.18
N LEU A 28 22.28 33.75 23.42
CA LEU A 28 22.43 34.08 21.99
C LEU A 28 21.28 33.57 21.13
N LEU A 29 20.78 32.35 21.39
CA LEU A 29 19.60 31.81 20.71
C LEU A 29 18.38 32.72 20.91
N LYS A 30 18.12 33.17 22.15
CA LYS A 30 17.03 34.09 22.47
C LYS A 30 17.21 35.48 21.84
N LEU A 31 18.43 36.01 21.84
CA LEU A 31 18.73 37.26 21.14
C LEU A 31 18.47 37.14 19.63
N GLY A 32 18.89 36.04 19.02
CA GLY A 32 18.58 35.73 17.62
C GLY A 32 17.08 35.71 17.33
N GLU A 33 16.26 35.15 18.23
CA GLU A 33 14.80 35.16 18.10
C GLU A 33 14.19 36.57 18.21
N ILE A 34 14.74 37.43 19.07
CA ILE A 34 14.33 38.85 19.16
C ILE A 34 14.71 39.60 17.89
N TYR A 35 15.95 39.44 17.40
CA TYR A 35 16.38 40.02 16.13
C TYR A 35 15.49 39.55 14.98
N GLN A 36 15.15 38.26 14.92
CA GLN A 36 14.23 37.71 13.93
C GLN A 36 12.83 38.35 14.00
N LYS A 37 12.29 38.58 15.21
CA LYS A 37 10.99 39.26 15.40
C LYS A 37 11.04 40.71 14.93
N ASN A 38 12.17 41.37 15.12
CA ASN A 38 12.40 42.75 14.70
C ASN A 38 12.85 42.88 13.24
N LYS A 39 12.76 41.82 12.44
CA LYS A 39 13.20 41.77 11.02
C LYS A 39 14.70 42.11 10.82
N MET A 40 15.50 41.95 11.86
CA MET A 40 16.96 42.14 11.88
C MET A 40 17.67 40.85 11.49
N GLU A 41 17.53 40.44 10.22
CA GLU A 41 17.88 39.08 9.77
C GLU A 41 19.38 38.76 9.85
N ASN A 42 20.25 39.72 9.54
CA ASN A 42 21.71 39.52 9.61
C ASN A 42 22.19 39.34 11.06
N GLN A 43 21.68 40.16 11.99
CA GLN A 43 22.00 40.06 13.42
C GLN A 43 21.43 38.78 14.04
N ALA A 44 20.26 38.32 13.56
CA ALA A 44 19.70 37.04 13.94
C ALA A 44 20.61 35.87 13.49
N LEU A 45 21.06 35.87 12.23
CA LEU A 45 21.98 34.86 11.71
C LEU A 45 23.29 34.84 12.47
N GLU A 46 23.89 36.00 12.75
CA GLU A 46 25.12 36.09 13.53
C GLU A 46 24.93 35.51 14.95
N SER A 47 23.84 35.90 15.62
CA SER A 47 23.51 35.39 16.96
C SER A 47 23.31 33.88 16.95
N TYR A 48 22.61 33.34 15.94
CA TYR A 48 22.41 31.91 15.79
C TYR A 48 23.70 31.17 15.46
N GLU A 49 24.54 31.67 14.55
CA GLU A 49 25.83 31.04 14.22
C GLU A 49 26.77 30.99 15.44
N ASN A 50 26.79 32.05 16.25
CA ASN A 50 27.56 32.08 17.50
C ASN A 50 26.99 31.11 18.54
N ALA A 51 25.67 31.05 18.71
CA ALA A 51 25.01 30.05 19.56
C ALA A 51 25.37 28.62 19.12
N ARG A 52 25.38 28.37 17.81
CA ARG A 52 25.70 27.07 17.21
C ARG A 52 27.13 26.62 17.52
N LYS A 53 28.11 27.51 17.37
CA LYS A 53 29.52 27.24 17.72
C LYS A 53 29.65 26.85 19.18
N LEU A 54 28.95 27.53 20.09
CA LEU A 54 28.98 27.22 21.51
C LEU A 54 28.25 25.92 21.86
N TYR A 55 27.08 25.66 21.27
CA TYR A 55 26.36 24.39 21.46
C TYR A 55 27.17 23.19 20.98
N ASN A 56 27.95 23.33 19.90
CA ASN A 56 28.89 22.29 19.48
C ASN A 56 30.03 22.11 20.49
N LYS A 57 30.61 23.20 21.01
CA LYS A 57 31.68 23.13 22.03
C LYS A 57 31.21 22.48 23.33
N CYS A 58 30.01 22.78 23.80
CA CYS A 58 29.44 22.19 25.01
C CYS A 58 28.68 20.87 24.77
N LYS A 59 28.78 20.28 23.56
CA LYS A 59 28.14 19.00 23.19
C LYS A 59 26.63 18.97 23.47
N ASN A 60 25.93 20.06 23.19
CA ASN A 60 24.47 20.16 23.33
C ASN A 60 23.78 20.08 21.95
N PRO A 61 23.49 18.86 21.45
CA PRO A 61 22.91 18.66 20.11
C PRO A 61 21.48 19.20 19.99
N ARG A 62 20.74 19.32 21.09
CA ARG A 62 19.37 19.85 21.10
C ARG A 62 19.36 21.35 20.83
N GLY A 63 20.23 22.10 21.52
CA GLY A 63 20.42 23.52 21.26
C GLY A 63 20.89 23.80 19.84
N ASP A 64 21.84 23.02 19.34
CA ASP A 64 22.31 23.11 17.94
C ASP A 64 21.18 22.84 16.94
N ALA A 65 20.38 21.78 17.12
CA ALA A 65 19.24 21.48 16.24
C ALA A 65 18.19 22.60 16.22
N GLN A 66 17.85 23.16 17.39
CA GLN A 66 16.93 24.30 17.50
C GLN A 66 17.46 25.53 16.77
N THR A 67 18.76 25.78 16.90
CA THR A 67 19.43 26.88 16.21
C THR A 67 19.38 26.68 14.70
N ILE A 68 19.64 25.47 14.20
CA ILE A 68 19.55 25.13 12.77
C ILE A 68 18.12 25.34 12.22
N LEU A 69 17.09 24.93 12.96
CA LEU A 69 15.70 25.18 12.60
C LEU A 69 15.41 26.68 12.45
N ASN A 70 15.88 27.49 13.39
CA ASN A 70 15.69 28.95 13.35
C ASN A 70 16.48 29.62 12.20
N ILE A 71 17.70 29.17 11.91
CA ILE A 71 18.47 29.60 10.72
C ILE A 71 17.70 29.28 9.44
N GLY A 72 17.08 28.10 9.35
CA GLY A 72 16.22 27.72 8.23
C GLY A 72 15.08 28.71 8.00
N LYS A 73 14.42 29.16 9.07
CA LYS A 73 13.36 30.18 9.00
C LYS A 73 13.86 31.53 8.51
N ILE A 74 15.08 31.93 8.86
CA ILE A 74 15.67 33.17 8.32
C ILE A 74 15.93 33.04 6.83
N TYR A 75 16.58 31.96 6.39
CA TYR A 75 16.82 31.75 4.96
C TYR A 75 15.52 31.68 4.16
N GLU A 76 14.45 31.12 4.73
CA GLU A 76 13.16 31.10 4.06
C GLU A 76 12.57 32.50 3.88
N LYS A 77 12.66 33.36 4.91
CA LYS A 77 12.22 34.78 4.83
C LYS A 77 13.02 35.58 3.81
N LYS A 78 14.32 35.30 3.68
CA LYS A 78 15.21 35.91 2.66
C LYS A 78 14.96 35.42 1.23
N GLY A 79 14.05 34.48 1.02
CA GLY A 79 13.84 33.84 -0.29
C GLY A 79 14.94 32.83 -0.67
N GLU A 80 15.89 32.55 0.21
CA GLU A 80 16.99 31.60 0.00
C GLU A 80 16.50 30.14 0.23
N HIS A 81 15.47 29.73 -0.51
CA HIS A 81 14.77 28.45 -0.33
C HIS A 81 15.68 27.22 -0.40
N GLY A 82 16.77 27.26 -1.18
CA GLY A 82 17.80 26.21 -1.22
C GLY A 82 18.52 26.03 0.12
N LYS A 83 18.94 27.12 0.76
CA LYS A 83 19.62 27.05 2.06
C LYS A 83 18.62 26.68 3.17
N ALA A 84 17.43 27.27 3.15
CA ALA A 84 16.37 26.95 4.10
C ALA A 84 16.02 25.46 4.10
N GLN A 85 15.80 24.89 2.92
CA GLN A 85 15.49 23.46 2.75
C GLN A 85 16.58 22.56 3.36
N ARG A 86 17.87 22.88 3.14
CA ARG A 86 19.01 22.13 3.72
C ARG A 86 19.03 22.24 5.24
N MET A 87 18.75 23.42 5.79
CA MET A 87 18.69 23.61 7.24
C MET A 87 17.53 22.81 7.86
N TYR A 88 16.33 22.85 7.27
CA TYR A 88 15.19 22.09 7.78
C TYR A 88 15.42 20.57 7.72
N LYS A 89 16.01 20.04 6.64
CA LYS A 89 16.39 18.61 6.56
C LYS A 89 17.36 18.24 7.68
N LYS A 90 18.43 19.02 7.85
CA LYS A 90 19.45 18.77 8.88
C LYS A 90 18.87 18.87 10.29
N ALA A 91 17.96 19.82 10.54
CA ALA A 91 17.25 19.93 11.82
C ALA A 91 16.38 18.70 12.09
N ALA A 92 15.57 18.26 11.11
CA ALA A 92 14.73 17.07 11.22
C ALA A 92 15.55 15.81 11.55
N GLU A 93 16.67 15.60 10.85
CA GLU A 93 17.59 14.47 11.11
C GLU A 93 18.19 14.51 12.52
N LYS A 94 18.55 15.70 13.01
CA LYS A 94 19.06 15.86 14.38
C LYS A 94 17.98 15.58 15.41
N PHE A 95 16.80 16.20 15.29
CA PHE A 95 15.69 15.98 16.23
C PHE A 95 15.24 14.52 16.30
N LYS A 96 15.30 13.80 15.18
CA LYS A 96 15.04 12.36 15.13
C LYS A 96 16.01 11.56 16.02
N LYS A 97 17.31 11.91 16.06
CA LYS A 97 18.33 11.16 16.81
C LYS A 97 18.10 11.15 18.33
N PHE A 98 17.37 12.12 18.87
CA PHE A 98 17.12 12.24 20.31
C PHE A 98 15.62 12.37 20.64
N ASN A 99 14.74 11.90 19.74
CA ASN A 99 13.30 11.78 19.95
C ASN A 99 12.57 13.09 20.30
N ASP A 100 12.99 14.24 19.75
CA ASP A 100 12.23 15.50 19.85
C ASP A 100 11.19 15.57 18.72
N THR A 101 10.09 14.83 18.90
CA THR A 101 9.06 14.61 17.89
C THR A 101 8.43 15.92 17.40
N LYS A 102 8.20 16.88 18.31
CA LYS A 102 7.57 18.16 17.99
C LYS A 102 8.41 19.01 17.04
N ASN A 103 9.70 19.16 17.35
CA ASN A 103 10.60 19.95 16.51
C ASN A 103 11.01 19.20 15.23
N GLN A 104 11.08 17.87 15.26
CA GLN A 104 11.23 17.05 14.06
C GLN A 104 10.05 17.28 13.10
N ALA A 105 8.82 17.22 13.59
CA ALA A 105 7.61 17.45 12.80
C ALA A 105 7.59 18.85 12.19
N THR A 106 7.89 19.89 12.98
CA THR A 106 7.97 21.28 12.49
C THR A 106 8.99 21.39 11.34
N SER A 107 10.17 20.79 11.53
CA SER A 107 11.23 20.80 10.51
C SER A 107 10.82 20.09 9.23
N LEU A 108 10.18 18.92 9.35
CA LEU A 108 9.67 18.15 8.21
C LEU A 108 8.58 18.90 7.44
N TYR A 109 7.65 19.55 8.13
CA TYR A 109 6.60 20.34 7.50
C TYR A 109 7.17 21.47 6.63
N HIS A 110 8.11 22.24 7.17
CA HIS A 110 8.76 23.31 6.41
C HIS A 110 9.62 22.76 5.25
N HIS A 111 10.31 21.63 5.45
CA HIS A 111 11.05 20.96 4.40
C HIS A 111 10.14 20.51 3.25
N ALA A 112 9.01 19.86 3.57
CA ALA A 112 8.01 19.40 2.62
C ALA A 112 7.41 20.54 1.81
N ARG A 113 7.03 21.65 2.47
CA ARG A 113 6.47 22.83 1.81
C ARG A 113 7.46 23.47 0.82
N LEU A 114 8.75 23.51 1.15
CA LEU A 114 9.77 24.04 0.24
C LEU A 114 10.06 23.11 -0.94
N LEU A 115 9.95 21.79 -0.73
CA LEU A 115 10.03 20.81 -1.83
C LEU A 115 8.85 20.97 -2.79
N GLU A 116 7.64 21.10 -2.25
CA GLU A 116 6.42 21.32 -3.03
C GLU A 116 6.52 22.61 -3.86
N LYS A 117 6.95 23.73 -3.27
CA LYS A 117 7.19 24.99 -4.00
C LYS A 117 8.22 24.89 -5.13
N LYS A 118 9.13 23.92 -5.06
CA LYS A 118 10.15 23.66 -6.11
C LYS A 118 9.68 22.64 -7.14
N GLY A 119 8.44 22.16 -7.07
CA GLY A 119 7.93 21.10 -7.94
C GLY A 119 8.52 19.72 -7.65
N LYS A 120 9.23 19.52 -6.52
CA LYS A 120 9.77 18.21 -6.11
C LYS A 120 8.72 17.43 -5.34
N PHE A 121 7.64 17.07 -6.04
CA PHE A 121 6.42 16.54 -5.44
C PHE A 121 6.63 15.18 -4.76
N GLU A 122 7.43 14.27 -5.32
CA GLU A 122 7.69 12.97 -4.69
C GLU A 122 8.47 13.10 -3.38
N ASP A 123 9.48 13.96 -3.34
CA ASP A 123 10.25 14.24 -2.13
C ASP A 123 9.40 14.97 -1.08
N ALA A 124 8.53 15.88 -1.52
CA ALA A 124 7.57 16.55 -0.66
C ALA A 124 6.60 15.54 -0.04
N LEU A 125 6.09 14.59 -0.84
CA LEU A 125 5.20 13.53 -0.40
C LEU A 125 5.84 12.65 0.68
N LYS A 126 7.11 12.23 0.49
CA LYS A 126 7.87 11.49 1.51
C LYS A 126 7.96 12.26 2.83
N SER A 127 8.25 13.56 2.74
CA SER A 127 8.39 14.43 3.92
C SER A 127 7.05 14.65 4.63
N TYR A 128 5.96 14.82 3.88
CA TYR A 128 4.61 14.94 4.45
C TYR A 128 4.11 13.63 5.09
N LYS A 129 4.44 12.46 4.52
CA LYS A 129 4.12 11.15 5.11
C LYS A 129 4.83 10.92 6.44
N GLU A 130 6.11 11.28 6.55
CA GLU A 130 6.80 11.21 7.84
C GLU A 130 6.22 12.22 8.84
N TYR A 131 5.90 13.44 8.41
CA TYR A 131 5.20 14.43 9.24
C TYR A 131 3.84 13.92 9.74
N HIS A 132 3.06 13.22 8.89
CA HIS A 132 1.80 12.57 9.28
C HIS A 132 2.03 11.49 10.35
N ARG A 133 3.04 10.63 10.16
CA ARG A 133 3.40 9.57 11.13
C ARG A 133 3.72 10.14 12.51
N LEU A 134 4.43 11.27 12.56
CA LEU A 134 4.70 11.96 13.82
C LEU A 134 3.44 12.54 14.46
N GLY A 135 2.50 13.04 13.64
CA GLY A 135 1.17 13.46 14.11
C GLY A 135 0.39 12.32 14.77
N THR A 136 0.49 11.10 14.23
CA THR A 136 -0.12 9.90 14.84
C THR A 136 0.51 9.57 16.19
N ILE A 137 1.84 9.65 16.31
CA ILE A 137 2.56 9.40 17.57
C ILE A 137 2.20 10.43 18.64
N MET A 138 1.98 11.68 18.23
CA MET A 138 1.68 12.79 19.12
C MET A 138 0.17 12.94 19.44
N ASP A 139 -0.70 12.15 18.80
CA ASP A 139 -2.16 12.33 18.79
C ASP A 139 -2.59 13.77 18.43
N ASP A 140 -1.86 14.43 17.52
CA ASP A 140 -2.14 15.80 17.09
C ASP A 140 -3.07 15.81 15.86
N LYS A 141 -4.36 15.99 16.12
CA LYS A 141 -5.41 16.04 15.09
C LYS A 141 -5.18 17.14 14.04
N THR A 142 -4.58 18.26 14.42
CA THR A 142 -4.33 19.38 13.50
C THR A 142 -3.23 19.01 12.51
N MET A 143 -2.16 18.38 12.99
CA MET A 143 -1.09 17.86 12.14
C MET A 143 -1.61 16.79 11.18
N LEU A 144 -2.46 15.88 11.66
CA LEU A 144 -3.05 14.81 10.85
C LEU A 144 -3.90 15.37 9.71
N LEU A 145 -4.76 16.36 9.98
CA LEU A 145 -5.57 17.01 8.96
C LEU A 145 -4.72 17.77 7.93
N ALA A 146 -3.75 18.57 8.39
CA ALA A 146 -2.90 19.37 7.51
C ALA A 146 -2.01 18.50 6.59
N SER A 147 -1.49 17.40 7.14
CA SER A 147 -0.69 16.44 6.38
C SER A 147 -1.54 15.66 5.38
N TYR A 148 -2.72 15.18 5.78
CA TYR A 148 -3.64 14.46 4.89
C TYR A 148 -4.04 15.29 3.66
N ALA A 149 -4.42 16.57 3.86
CA ALA A 149 -4.76 17.46 2.76
C ALA A 149 -3.59 17.68 1.77
N SER A 150 -2.38 17.84 2.30
CA SER A 150 -1.17 18.04 1.47
C SER A 150 -0.77 16.78 0.73
N ILE A 151 -0.82 15.61 1.39
CA ILE A 151 -0.54 14.29 0.80
C ILE A 151 -1.52 14.03 -0.34
N LYS A 152 -2.83 14.16 -0.08
CA LYS A 152 -3.88 13.89 -1.08
C LYS A 152 -3.71 14.76 -2.32
N ARG A 153 -3.52 16.07 -2.17
CA ARG A 153 -3.30 17.00 -3.28
C ARG A 153 -2.10 16.60 -4.14
N ILE A 154 -0.99 16.25 -3.51
CA ILE A 154 0.24 15.87 -4.23
C ILE A 154 0.06 14.52 -4.94
N GLU A 155 -0.59 13.55 -4.30
CA GLU A 155 -0.90 12.25 -4.92
C GLU A 155 -1.82 12.41 -6.14
N GLU A 156 -2.81 13.29 -6.07
CA GLU A 156 -3.68 13.62 -7.23
C GLU A 156 -2.89 14.29 -8.36
N TYR A 157 -2.01 15.25 -8.04
CA TYR A 157 -1.15 15.90 -9.03
C TYR A 157 -0.21 14.89 -9.73
N LEU A 158 0.48 14.05 -8.96
CA LEU A 158 1.39 13.03 -9.50
C LEU A 158 0.63 11.99 -10.34
N ALA A 159 -0.59 11.63 -9.96
CA ALA A 159 -1.43 10.75 -10.76
C ALA A 159 -1.82 11.41 -12.10
N SER A 160 -2.13 12.71 -12.09
CA SER A 160 -2.54 13.46 -13.29
C SER A 160 -1.39 13.75 -14.27
N THR A 161 -0.15 13.76 -13.79
CA THR A 161 1.05 14.12 -14.57
C THR A 161 1.92 12.94 -14.93
N SER A 162 1.57 11.72 -14.50
CA SER A 162 2.32 10.52 -14.85
C SER A 162 2.23 10.24 -16.36
N PRO A 163 3.35 10.19 -17.09
CA PRO A 163 3.36 9.88 -18.52
C PRO A 163 3.05 8.40 -18.82
N VAL A 164 2.84 7.57 -17.78
CA VAL A 164 2.56 6.15 -17.92
C VAL A 164 1.09 5.97 -18.26
N ASN A 165 0.82 5.55 -19.50
CA ASN A 165 -0.49 5.04 -19.86
C ASN A 165 -0.71 3.69 -19.16
N HIS A 166 -1.27 3.75 -17.94
CA HIS A 166 -1.57 2.58 -17.12
C HIS A 166 -2.37 1.52 -17.90
N TRP A 167 -3.25 1.93 -18.81
CA TRP A 167 -4.01 1.00 -19.64
C TRP A 167 -3.13 0.21 -20.59
N LEU A 168 -2.22 0.86 -21.31
CA LEU A 168 -1.29 0.18 -22.21
C LEU A 168 -0.43 -0.82 -21.44
N LEU A 169 0.11 -0.40 -20.29
CA LEU A 169 0.93 -1.24 -19.43
C LEU A 169 0.17 -2.47 -18.92
N LEU A 170 -0.99 -2.26 -18.31
CA LEU A 170 -1.76 -3.33 -17.70
C LEU A 170 -2.35 -4.27 -18.75
N SER A 171 -2.69 -3.75 -19.94
CA SER A 171 -3.10 -4.59 -21.08
C SER A 171 -1.95 -5.49 -21.54
N ALA A 172 -0.71 -5.00 -21.54
CA ALA A 172 0.44 -5.84 -21.89
C ALA A 172 0.62 -7.01 -20.90
N TYR A 173 0.38 -6.80 -19.61
CA TYR A 173 0.41 -7.90 -18.62
C TYR A 173 -0.75 -8.88 -18.78
N ILE A 174 -1.97 -8.39 -19.07
CA ILE A 174 -3.11 -9.27 -19.41
C ILE A 174 -2.74 -10.17 -20.58
N ILE A 175 -2.21 -9.59 -21.67
CA ILE A 175 -1.82 -10.31 -22.88
C ILE A 175 -0.74 -11.33 -22.54
N GLY A 176 0.30 -10.95 -21.79
CA GLY A 176 1.36 -11.85 -21.36
C GLY A 176 0.83 -13.03 -20.54
N LEU A 177 -0.04 -12.77 -19.56
CA LEU A 177 -0.66 -13.82 -18.73
C LEU A 177 -1.56 -14.73 -19.58
N PHE A 178 -2.35 -14.17 -20.49
CA PHE A 178 -3.15 -14.94 -21.44
C PHE A 178 -2.27 -15.89 -22.28
N PHE A 179 -1.17 -15.40 -22.84
CA PHE A 179 -0.23 -16.24 -23.58
C PHE A 179 0.42 -17.32 -22.70
N ALA A 180 0.71 -17.02 -21.44
CA ALA A 180 1.27 -17.98 -20.50
C ALA A 180 0.26 -19.13 -20.20
N GLU A 181 -1.02 -18.80 -19.98
CA GLU A 181 -2.09 -19.78 -19.74
C GLU A 181 -2.39 -20.63 -20.97
N ILE A 182 -2.42 -20.01 -22.17
CA ILE A 182 -2.57 -20.75 -23.43
C ILE A 182 -1.40 -21.71 -23.64
N SER A 183 -0.17 -21.25 -23.42
CA SER A 183 1.04 -22.09 -23.57
C SER A 183 1.02 -23.26 -22.59
N THR A 184 0.63 -23.01 -21.34
CA THR A 184 0.49 -24.05 -20.31
C THR A 184 -0.55 -25.10 -20.69
N SER A 185 -1.70 -24.66 -21.22
CA SER A 185 -2.88 -25.52 -21.44
C SER A 185 -2.86 -26.27 -22.77
N TYR A 186 -2.29 -25.67 -23.82
CA TYR A 186 -2.36 -26.17 -25.21
C TYR A 186 -1.02 -26.53 -25.82
N LEU A 187 0.11 -26.02 -25.31
CA LEU A 187 1.44 -26.34 -25.85
C LEU A 187 2.17 -27.35 -24.96
N ASN A 188 2.77 -26.88 -23.86
CA ASN A 188 3.40 -27.72 -22.85
C ASN A 188 3.61 -26.92 -21.55
N VAL A 189 3.50 -27.61 -20.41
CA VAL A 189 3.62 -27.01 -19.08
C VAL A 189 4.95 -26.29 -18.86
N PRO A 190 6.13 -26.84 -19.24
CA PRO A 190 7.41 -26.14 -19.03
C PRO A 190 7.52 -24.79 -19.75
N THR A 191 7.01 -24.68 -20.99
CA THR A 191 7.02 -23.41 -21.74
C THR A 191 6.13 -22.37 -21.07
N GLY A 192 4.92 -22.77 -20.67
CA GLY A 192 4.02 -21.89 -19.94
C GLY A 192 4.60 -21.40 -18.62
N LEU A 193 5.22 -22.30 -17.85
CA LEU A 193 5.94 -21.95 -16.61
C LEU A 193 7.11 -20.98 -16.85
N GLY A 194 7.86 -21.16 -17.94
CA GLY A 194 8.91 -20.24 -18.35
C GLY A 194 8.38 -18.82 -18.61
N ILE A 195 7.25 -18.69 -19.29
CA ILE A 195 6.59 -17.40 -19.54
C ILE A 195 6.10 -16.78 -18.22
N HIS A 196 5.45 -17.56 -17.34
CA HIS A 196 5.04 -17.06 -16.01
C HIS A 196 6.24 -16.57 -15.18
N ALA A 197 7.38 -17.26 -15.22
CA ALA A 197 8.59 -16.84 -14.52
C ALA A 197 9.14 -15.51 -15.05
N ILE A 198 9.14 -15.32 -16.38
CA ILE A 198 9.53 -14.05 -17.01
C ILE A 198 8.57 -12.93 -16.57
N ILE A 199 7.26 -13.16 -16.63
CA ILE A 199 6.25 -12.17 -16.20
C ILE A 199 6.44 -11.81 -14.73
N LEU A 200 6.66 -12.79 -13.85
CA LEU A 200 6.92 -12.57 -12.43
C LEU A 200 8.15 -11.69 -12.21
N PHE A 201 9.25 -11.96 -12.93
CA PHE A 201 10.47 -11.18 -12.84
C PHE A 201 10.27 -9.73 -13.32
N ILE A 202 9.56 -9.54 -14.44
CA ILE A 202 9.22 -8.20 -14.96
C ILE A 202 8.32 -7.45 -13.97
N LEU A 203 7.29 -8.09 -13.42
CA LEU A 203 6.41 -7.50 -12.40
C LEU A 203 7.19 -7.07 -11.15
N PHE A 204 8.15 -7.89 -10.70
CA PHE A 204 9.01 -7.57 -9.56
C PHE A 204 9.86 -6.32 -9.83
N LEU A 205 10.59 -6.28 -10.96
CA LEU A 205 11.41 -5.13 -11.34
C LEU A 205 10.56 -3.87 -11.52
N HIS A 206 9.43 -3.98 -12.21
CA HIS A 206 8.53 -2.86 -12.43
C HIS A 206 7.98 -2.34 -11.10
N SER A 207 7.47 -3.22 -10.23
CA SER A 207 6.97 -2.83 -8.91
C SER A 207 8.03 -2.09 -8.07
N SER A 208 9.29 -2.55 -8.12
CA SER A 208 10.40 -1.91 -7.39
C SER A 208 10.74 -0.52 -7.92
N LEU A 209 10.54 -0.26 -9.21
CA LEU A 209 10.86 1.01 -9.87
C LEU A 209 9.63 1.91 -10.09
N ALA A 210 8.44 1.43 -9.76
CA ALA A 210 7.19 2.14 -10.01
C ALA A 210 7.16 3.48 -9.24
N PRO A 211 6.96 4.62 -9.93
CA PRO A 211 6.95 5.94 -9.30
C PRO A 211 5.66 6.20 -8.50
N ASN A 212 4.57 5.51 -8.85
CA ASN A 212 3.25 5.66 -8.25
C ASN A 212 2.99 4.52 -7.25
N GLU A 213 2.70 4.87 -5.99
CA GLU A 213 2.39 3.89 -4.93
C GLU A 213 1.16 3.03 -5.24
N LYS A 214 0.14 3.57 -5.92
CA LYS A 214 -1.04 2.79 -6.33
C LYS A 214 -0.68 1.74 -7.38
N LEU A 215 0.11 2.13 -8.38
CA LEU A 215 0.62 1.21 -9.39
C LEU A 215 1.49 0.13 -8.74
N LYS A 216 2.42 0.52 -7.86
CA LYS A 216 3.25 -0.40 -7.09
C LYS A 216 2.44 -1.44 -6.32
N ARG A 217 1.38 -1.02 -5.62
CA ARG A 217 0.47 -1.93 -4.90
C ARG A 217 -0.22 -2.92 -5.85
N LEU A 218 -0.72 -2.45 -6.99
CA LEU A 218 -1.35 -3.31 -8.00
C LEU A 218 -0.36 -4.31 -8.60
N LEU A 219 0.84 -3.86 -8.99
CA LEU A 219 1.89 -4.74 -9.54
C LEU A 219 2.31 -5.81 -8.52
N ASN A 220 2.46 -5.45 -7.24
CA ASN A 220 2.73 -6.44 -6.17
C ASN A 220 1.58 -7.45 -6.02
N SER A 221 0.31 -7.04 -6.12
CA SER A 221 -0.81 -7.98 -6.15
C SER A 221 -0.75 -8.91 -7.35
N MET A 222 -0.41 -8.38 -8.51
CA MET A 222 -0.32 -9.17 -9.74
C MET A 222 0.81 -10.20 -9.72
N MET A 223 1.88 -10.01 -8.94
CA MET A 223 2.96 -11.00 -8.79
C MET A 223 2.46 -12.35 -8.27
N ILE A 224 1.37 -12.36 -7.47
CA ILE A 224 0.79 -13.60 -6.95
C ILE A 224 0.24 -14.46 -8.10
N LEU A 225 -0.25 -13.86 -9.19
CA LEU A 225 -0.85 -14.58 -10.32
C LEU A 225 0.12 -15.59 -10.98
N PRO A 226 1.29 -15.20 -11.52
CA PRO A 226 2.26 -16.17 -12.04
C PRO A 226 2.87 -17.05 -10.95
N LEU A 227 3.03 -16.53 -9.72
CA LEU A 227 3.57 -17.31 -8.61
C LEU A 227 2.68 -18.51 -8.27
N LEU A 228 1.35 -18.33 -8.27
CA LEU A 228 0.39 -19.41 -8.03
C LEU A 228 0.49 -20.51 -9.08
N ARG A 229 0.69 -20.15 -10.35
CA ARG A 229 0.88 -21.14 -11.42
C ARG A 229 2.18 -21.90 -11.29
N ILE A 230 3.26 -21.19 -10.99
CA ILE A 230 4.57 -21.82 -10.74
C ILE A 230 4.46 -22.82 -9.59
N ILE A 231 3.85 -22.43 -8.47
CA ILE A 231 3.66 -23.33 -7.32
C ILE A 231 2.74 -24.50 -7.68
N GLY A 232 1.56 -24.21 -8.24
CA GLY A 232 0.52 -25.21 -8.49
C GLY A 232 0.90 -26.27 -9.52
N LEU A 233 1.68 -25.91 -10.55
CA LEU A 233 2.04 -26.82 -11.63
C LEU A 233 3.43 -27.47 -11.46
N SER A 234 4.26 -26.96 -10.54
CA SER A 234 5.59 -27.55 -10.27
C SER A 234 5.57 -28.59 -9.16
N MET A 235 4.48 -28.70 -8.40
CA MET A 235 4.37 -29.68 -7.31
C MET A 235 4.14 -31.09 -7.87
N PRO A 236 4.87 -32.11 -7.40
CA PRO A 236 4.64 -33.51 -7.80
C PRO A 236 3.47 -34.10 -7.00
N ILE A 237 2.23 -33.79 -7.41
CA ILE A 237 1.01 -34.14 -6.65
C ILE A 237 0.41 -35.51 -7.05
N VAL A 238 1.12 -36.30 -7.85
CA VAL A 238 0.61 -37.53 -8.50
C VAL A 238 0.06 -38.57 -7.51
N LYS A 239 0.53 -38.59 -6.26
CA LYS A 239 0.10 -39.57 -5.23
C LYS A 239 -0.97 -39.06 -4.28
N ILE A 240 -1.40 -37.80 -4.37
CA ILE A 240 -2.38 -37.21 -3.44
C ILE A 240 -3.74 -37.14 -4.14
N PRO A 241 -4.85 -37.53 -3.48
CA PRO A 241 -6.19 -37.38 -4.05
C PRO A 241 -6.48 -35.93 -4.47
N GLN A 242 -7.16 -35.77 -5.61
CA GLN A 242 -7.39 -34.46 -6.24
C GLN A 242 -8.06 -33.43 -5.31
N LEU A 243 -8.94 -33.87 -4.41
CA LEU A 243 -9.58 -33.00 -3.42
C LEU A 243 -8.58 -32.22 -2.56
N TYR A 244 -7.45 -32.81 -2.20
CA TYR A 244 -6.46 -32.15 -1.34
C TYR A 244 -5.53 -31.19 -2.09
N TRP A 245 -5.53 -31.21 -3.43
CA TRP A 245 -4.76 -30.27 -4.24
C TRP A 245 -5.20 -28.83 -3.97
N PHE A 246 -6.50 -28.64 -3.72
CA PHE A 246 -7.10 -27.35 -3.38
C PHE A 246 -6.49 -26.74 -2.11
N ILE A 247 -6.31 -27.53 -1.04
CA ILE A 247 -5.66 -27.04 0.19
C ILE A 247 -4.20 -26.67 -0.06
N ILE A 248 -3.49 -27.50 -0.82
CA ILE A 248 -2.07 -27.32 -1.13
C ILE A 248 -1.84 -25.99 -1.87
N ILE A 249 -2.77 -25.58 -2.74
CA ILE A 249 -2.72 -24.30 -3.44
C ILE A 249 -3.24 -23.14 -2.56
N ALA A 250 -4.30 -23.37 -1.78
CA ALA A 250 -4.93 -22.35 -0.94
C ALA A 250 -4.01 -21.84 0.18
N ILE A 251 -3.19 -22.70 0.79
CA ILE A 251 -2.31 -22.30 1.90
C ILE A 251 -1.26 -21.26 1.45
N PRO A 252 -0.46 -21.50 0.39
CA PRO A 252 0.45 -20.48 -0.16
C PRO A 252 -0.27 -19.21 -0.61
N LEU A 253 -1.44 -19.33 -1.23
CA LEU A 253 -2.24 -18.17 -1.65
C LEU A 253 -2.65 -17.30 -0.44
N PHE A 254 -3.15 -17.93 0.62
CA PHE A 254 -3.52 -17.24 1.84
C PHE A 254 -2.31 -16.58 2.51
N ALA A 255 -1.17 -17.28 2.58
CA ALA A 255 0.07 -16.74 3.13
C ALA A 255 0.61 -15.55 2.32
N ALA A 256 0.58 -15.64 0.99
CA ALA A 256 0.97 -14.56 0.09
C ALA A 256 0.04 -13.35 0.25
N SER A 257 -1.27 -13.59 0.31
CA SER A 257 -2.28 -12.56 0.52
C SER A 257 -2.09 -11.84 1.86
N TYR A 258 -1.89 -12.60 2.95
CA TYR A 258 -1.62 -12.03 4.27
C TYR A 258 -0.34 -11.20 4.30
N THR A 259 0.73 -11.69 3.69
CA THR A 259 2.01 -10.98 3.59
C THR A 259 1.84 -9.67 2.83
N LEU A 260 1.10 -9.71 1.72
CA LEU A 260 0.82 -8.52 0.92
C LEU A 260 -0.03 -7.50 1.68
N MET A 261 -1.03 -7.95 2.46
CA MET A 261 -1.78 -7.07 3.37
C MET A 261 -0.84 -6.34 4.32
N LYS A 262 0.13 -7.04 4.93
CA LYS A 262 1.10 -6.43 5.84
C LYS A 262 2.00 -5.41 5.15
N ILE A 263 2.53 -5.74 3.97
CA ILE A 263 3.37 -4.82 3.18
C ILE A 263 2.61 -3.56 2.79
N GLN A 264 1.32 -3.70 2.45
CA GLN A 264 0.48 -2.58 2.03
C GLN A 264 -0.17 -1.82 3.20
N GLY A 265 0.05 -2.25 4.44
CA GLY A 265 -0.54 -1.65 5.64
C GLY A 265 -2.06 -1.84 5.75
N LEU A 266 -2.60 -2.91 5.15
CA LEU A 266 -4.03 -3.20 5.11
C LEU A 266 -4.46 -4.04 6.32
N GLY A 267 -5.60 -3.67 6.91
CA GLY A 267 -6.27 -4.46 7.95
C GLY A 267 -7.24 -5.49 7.38
N ILE A 268 -7.87 -6.25 8.28
CA ILE A 268 -8.89 -7.27 7.93
C ILE A 268 -10.13 -6.60 7.30
N LYS A 269 -10.54 -5.44 7.82
CA LYS A 269 -11.68 -4.68 7.26
C LYS A 269 -11.39 -4.13 5.87
N ASP A 270 -10.12 -3.87 5.56
CA ASP A 270 -9.69 -3.33 4.28
C ASP A 270 -9.91 -4.32 3.13
N VAL A 271 -9.69 -5.61 3.38
CA VAL A 271 -9.90 -6.68 2.39
C VAL A 271 -11.34 -7.18 2.35
N GLY A 272 -12.28 -6.49 3.02
CA GLY A 272 -13.70 -6.83 3.00
C GLY A 272 -14.12 -7.94 3.95
N LEU A 273 -13.28 -8.34 4.90
CA LEU A 273 -13.69 -9.26 5.96
C LEU A 273 -14.52 -8.49 7.00
N THR A 274 -15.78 -8.24 6.65
CA THR A 274 -16.74 -7.49 7.46
C THR A 274 -18.13 -8.12 7.37
N LEU A 275 -18.91 -8.07 8.45
CA LEU A 275 -20.31 -8.54 8.48
C LEU A 275 -21.31 -7.46 8.02
N LYS A 276 -20.89 -6.55 7.13
CA LYS A 276 -21.77 -5.50 6.62
C LYS A 276 -22.84 -6.09 5.70
N ARG A 277 -24.07 -5.60 5.83
CA ARG A 277 -25.23 -5.96 5.00
C ARG A 277 -25.50 -7.47 4.97
N PRO A 278 -25.79 -8.10 6.13
CA PRO A 278 -25.90 -9.55 6.26
C PRO A 278 -26.95 -10.16 5.33
N ILE A 279 -28.10 -9.50 5.14
CA ILE A 279 -29.15 -9.97 4.21
C ILE A 279 -28.63 -10.03 2.78
N SER A 280 -27.94 -8.98 2.30
CA SER A 280 -27.35 -8.99 0.96
C SER A 280 -26.29 -10.08 0.84
N GLN A 281 -25.44 -10.26 1.85
CA GLN A 281 -24.42 -11.32 1.86
C GLN A 281 -25.04 -12.72 1.82
N PHE A 282 -26.13 -12.94 2.54
CA PHE A 282 -26.88 -14.19 2.52
C PHE A 282 -27.50 -14.47 1.14
N LEU A 283 -28.16 -13.47 0.53
CA LEU A 283 -28.73 -13.60 -0.81
C LEU A 283 -27.64 -13.88 -1.86
N ILE A 284 -26.48 -13.22 -1.76
CA ILE A 284 -25.34 -13.51 -2.63
C ILE A 284 -24.85 -14.96 -2.40
N ALA A 285 -24.71 -15.41 -1.16
CA ALA A 285 -24.26 -16.77 -0.85
C ALA A 285 -25.16 -17.84 -1.52
N LEU A 286 -26.48 -17.65 -1.51
CA LEU A 286 -27.43 -18.57 -2.14
C LEU A 286 -27.25 -18.69 -3.66
N THR A 287 -26.67 -17.69 -4.33
CA THR A 287 -26.40 -17.77 -5.78
C THR A 287 -25.39 -18.86 -6.13
N GLY A 288 -24.60 -19.35 -5.15
CA GLY A 288 -23.66 -20.45 -5.40
C GLY A 288 -24.32 -21.73 -5.91
N ILE A 289 -25.56 -22.02 -5.49
CA ILE A 289 -26.27 -23.24 -5.93
C ILE A 289 -26.59 -23.21 -7.43
N PRO A 290 -27.35 -22.22 -7.94
CA PRO A 290 -27.64 -22.16 -9.37
C PRO A 290 -26.37 -21.94 -10.22
N LEU A 291 -25.38 -21.20 -9.73
CA LEU A 291 -24.12 -21.01 -10.46
C LEU A 291 -23.36 -22.34 -10.63
N GLY A 292 -23.20 -23.11 -9.55
CA GLY A 292 -22.51 -24.41 -9.64
C GLY A 292 -23.26 -25.42 -10.50
N TYR A 293 -24.59 -25.38 -10.52
CA TYR A 293 -25.39 -26.20 -11.43
C TYR A 293 -25.19 -25.82 -12.90
N ILE A 294 -25.21 -24.52 -13.21
CA ILE A 294 -24.98 -24.02 -14.58
C ILE A 294 -23.57 -24.40 -15.04
N GLU A 295 -22.57 -24.19 -14.19
CA GLU A 295 -21.17 -24.54 -14.47
C GLU A 295 -21.01 -26.05 -14.71
N PHE A 296 -21.71 -26.89 -13.94
CA PHE A 296 -21.72 -28.34 -14.16
C PHE A 296 -22.29 -28.69 -15.54
N LYS A 297 -23.37 -28.04 -15.96
CA LYS A 297 -23.93 -28.22 -17.31
C LYS A 297 -23.02 -27.73 -18.43
N ILE A 298 -22.04 -26.88 -18.12
CA ILE A 298 -21.03 -26.44 -19.08
C ILE A 298 -19.86 -27.43 -19.13
N LEU A 299 -19.34 -27.84 -17.97
CA LEU A 299 -18.07 -28.58 -17.87
C LEU A 299 -18.22 -30.11 -17.75
N HIS A 300 -19.33 -30.60 -17.18
CA HIS A 300 -19.56 -32.02 -16.86
C HIS A 300 -18.34 -32.70 -16.19
N PRO A 301 -17.80 -32.17 -15.08
CA PRO A 301 -16.63 -32.74 -14.44
C PRO A 301 -16.93 -34.07 -13.75
N ASN A 302 -15.89 -34.89 -13.58
CA ASN A 302 -15.95 -36.06 -12.70
C ASN A 302 -16.03 -35.64 -11.22
N ALA A 303 -16.60 -36.51 -10.39
CA ALA A 303 -16.63 -36.31 -8.94
C ALA A 303 -15.22 -36.22 -8.36
N LEU A 304 -14.99 -35.26 -7.45
CA LEU A 304 -13.73 -35.15 -6.69
C LEU A 304 -13.62 -36.15 -5.53
N ILE A 305 -14.74 -36.79 -5.18
CA ILE A 305 -14.87 -37.76 -4.09
C ILE A 305 -15.33 -39.11 -4.66
N PRO A 306 -14.98 -40.24 -4.02
CA PRO A 306 -15.32 -41.56 -4.54
C PRO A 306 -16.81 -41.90 -4.45
N GLU A 307 -17.51 -41.37 -3.45
CA GLU A 307 -18.92 -41.65 -3.19
C GLU A 307 -19.61 -40.47 -2.48
N ALA A 308 -20.92 -40.35 -2.63
CA ALA A 308 -21.74 -39.31 -2.01
C ALA A 308 -22.10 -39.61 -0.53
N SER A 309 -21.10 -39.99 0.27
CA SER A 309 -21.30 -40.17 1.72
C SER A 309 -21.26 -38.83 2.46
N LEU A 310 -22.01 -38.71 3.56
CA LEU A 310 -22.08 -37.47 4.34
C LEU A 310 -20.69 -36.97 4.78
N GLN A 311 -19.78 -37.90 5.11
CA GLN A 311 -18.41 -37.56 5.51
C GLN A 311 -17.62 -36.91 4.36
N TYR A 312 -17.64 -37.50 3.16
CA TYR A 312 -16.93 -36.95 2.01
C TYR A 312 -17.52 -35.63 1.54
N LEU A 313 -18.85 -35.51 1.55
CA LEU A 313 -19.53 -34.26 1.20
C LEU A 313 -19.17 -33.13 2.15
N LEU A 314 -19.20 -33.36 3.47
CA LEU A 314 -18.85 -32.35 4.46
C LEU A 314 -17.37 -31.95 4.36
N LEU A 315 -16.46 -32.93 4.29
CA LEU A 315 -15.03 -32.66 4.16
C LEU A 315 -14.73 -31.91 2.86
N GLY A 316 -15.29 -32.37 1.74
CA GLY A 316 -15.11 -31.75 0.44
C GLY A 316 -15.61 -30.31 0.42
N SER A 317 -16.82 -30.05 0.92
CA SER A 317 -17.36 -28.70 0.98
C SER A 317 -16.53 -27.79 1.88
N MET A 318 -16.01 -28.27 3.01
CA MET A 318 -15.12 -27.48 3.86
C MET A 318 -13.84 -27.07 3.10
N VAL A 319 -13.24 -27.99 2.35
CA VAL A 319 -12.04 -27.72 1.53
C VAL A 319 -12.33 -26.70 0.43
N LEU A 320 -13.43 -26.87 -0.30
CA LEU A 320 -13.78 -25.99 -1.42
C LEU A 320 -14.20 -24.59 -0.94
N ILE A 321 -14.90 -24.48 0.20
CA ILE A 321 -15.20 -23.19 0.82
C ILE A 321 -13.92 -22.52 1.32
N GLY A 322 -13.00 -23.27 1.94
CA GLY A 322 -11.70 -22.73 2.36
C GLY A 322 -10.85 -22.22 1.19
N THR A 323 -10.92 -22.90 0.05
CA THR A 323 -10.21 -22.48 -1.17
C THR A 323 -10.85 -21.25 -1.78
N GLY A 324 -12.18 -21.24 -1.92
CA GLY A 324 -12.93 -20.05 -2.35
C GLY A 324 -12.63 -18.84 -1.46
N PHE A 325 -12.50 -19.03 -0.14
CA PHE A 325 -12.10 -17.95 0.76
C PHE A 325 -10.70 -17.39 0.48
N ALA A 326 -9.71 -18.25 0.27
CA ALA A 326 -8.34 -17.82 -0.06
C ALA A 326 -8.31 -17.04 -1.39
N GLU A 327 -9.05 -17.52 -2.39
CA GLU A 327 -9.18 -16.86 -3.68
C GLU A 327 -9.92 -15.53 -3.58
N GLU A 328 -11.02 -15.45 -2.84
CA GLU A 328 -11.78 -14.20 -2.68
C GLU A 328 -11.00 -13.12 -1.92
N ILE A 329 -10.24 -13.50 -0.88
CA ILE A 329 -9.33 -12.55 -0.21
C ILE A 329 -8.34 -11.97 -1.22
N PHE A 330 -7.77 -12.81 -2.07
CA PHE A 330 -6.80 -12.37 -3.05
C PHE A 330 -7.46 -11.53 -4.16
N PHE A 331 -8.42 -12.09 -4.90
CA PHE A 331 -9.02 -11.46 -6.06
C PHE A 331 -9.86 -10.23 -5.70
N ARG A 332 -10.74 -10.31 -4.69
CA ARG A 332 -11.64 -9.19 -4.34
C ARG A 332 -10.99 -8.29 -3.29
N GLY A 333 -10.43 -8.90 -2.25
CA GLY A 333 -9.84 -8.17 -1.12
C GLY A 333 -8.58 -7.37 -1.47
N LEU A 334 -7.73 -7.89 -2.38
CA LEU A 334 -6.44 -7.28 -2.74
C LEU A 334 -6.40 -6.81 -4.19
N LEU A 335 -6.58 -7.71 -5.16
CA LEU A 335 -6.39 -7.39 -6.57
C LEU A 335 -7.43 -6.40 -7.09
N GLN A 336 -8.73 -6.64 -6.84
CA GLN A 336 -9.79 -5.73 -7.23
C GLN A 336 -9.68 -4.40 -6.49
N ARG A 337 -9.46 -4.40 -5.17
CA ARG A 337 -9.25 -3.17 -4.40
C ARG A 337 -8.13 -2.31 -5.00
N ASN A 338 -6.96 -2.89 -5.25
CA ASN A 338 -5.82 -2.16 -5.80
C ASN A 338 -6.06 -1.72 -7.25
N SER A 339 -6.82 -2.49 -8.02
CA SER A 339 -7.24 -2.12 -9.38
C SER A 339 -8.22 -0.95 -9.35
N GLU A 340 -9.20 -0.95 -8.43
CA GLU A 340 -10.14 0.15 -8.22
C GLU A 340 -9.44 1.44 -7.76
N ASP A 341 -8.45 1.31 -6.86
CA ASP A 341 -7.67 2.44 -6.35
C ASP A 341 -6.87 3.15 -7.46
N LEU A 342 -6.39 2.41 -8.47
CA LEU A 342 -5.61 2.93 -9.59
C LEU A 342 -6.48 3.36 -10.78
N LEU A 343 -7.43 2.53 -11.22
CA LEU A 343 -8.18 2.70 -12.47
C LEU A 343 -9.59 3.26 -12.27
N GLY A 344 -10.06 3.35 -11.02
CA GLY A 344 -11.44 3.65 -10.68
C GLY A 344 -12.30 2.39 -10.57
N ALA A 345 -13.51 2.56 -10.02
CA ALA A 345 -14.41 1.47 -9.62
C ALA A 345 -14.72 0.46 -10.74
N PHE A 346 -15.43 0.90 -11.78
CA PHE A 346 -15.85 0.02 -12.87
C PHE A 346 -14.67 -0.54 -13.68
N PRO A 347 -13.67 0.28 -14.08
CA PRO A 347 -12.55 -0.24 -14.85
C PRO A 347 -11.65 -1.19 -14.05
N GLY A 348 -11.45 -0.96 -12.75
CA GLY A 348 -10.69 -1.85 -11.86
C GLY A 348 -11.38 -3.20 -11.62
N LEU A 349 -12.72 -3.18 -11.49
CA LEU A 349 -13.53 -4.40 -11.45
C LEU A 349 -13.39 -5.20 -12.74
N LEU A 350 -13.57 -4.54 -13.90
CA LEU A 350 -13.47 -5.20 -15.20
C LEU A 350 -12.08 -5.81 -15.42
N TYR A 351 -11.03 -5.07 -15.08
CA TYR A 351 -9.65 -5.54 -15.13
C TYR A 351 -9.45 -6.82 -14.32
N THR A 352 -9.98 -6.86 -13.10
CA THR A 352 -9.86 -8.03 -12.22
C THR A 352 -10.67 -9.22 -12.73
N ALA A 353 -11.86 -8.97 -13.29
CA ALA A 353 -12.68 -10.01 -13.90
C ALA A 353 -11.99 -10.68 -15.09
N ILE A 354 -11.36 -9.88 -15.98
CA ILE A 354 -10.55 -10.40 -17.10
C ILE A 354 -9.42 -11.29 -16.57
N LEU A 355 -8.68 -10.81 -15.56
CA LEU A 355 -7.60 -11.59 -14.97
C LEU A 355 -8.10 -12.90 -14.38
N PHE A 356 -9.19 -12.89 -13.60
CA PHE A 356 -9.77 -14.11 -13.02
C PHE A 356 -10.14 -15.15 -14.09
N SER A 357 -10.80 -14.70 -15.17
CA SER A 357 -11.19 -15.57 -16.29
C SER A 357 -9.99 -16.18 -17.01
N ILE A 358 -8.89 -15.46 -17.18
CA ILE A 358 -7.67 -15.99 -17.80
C ILE A 358 -7.18 -17.27 -17.10
N PHE A 359 -7.31 -17.37 -15.78
CA PHE A 359 -6.93 -18.58 -15.02
C PHE A 359 -7.89 -19.77 -15.21
N HIS A 360 -9.02 -19.60 -15.92
CA HIS A 360 -9.96 -20.67 -16.24
C HIS A 360 -9.74 -21.26 -17.65
N ILE A 361 -8.80 -20.72 -18.43
CA ILE A 361 -8.43 -21.25 -19.76
C ILE A 361 -8.06 -22.75 -19.72
N GLY A 362 -7.51 -23.21 -18.59
CA GLY A 362 -7.13 -24.61 -18.37
C GLY A 362 -8.28 -25.62 -18.51
N TRP A 363 -9.54 -25.19 -18.33
CA TRP A 363 -10.72 -26.03 -18.54
C TRP A 363 -11.05 -26.28 -20.02
N LYS A 364 -10.35 -25.59 -20.94
CA LYS A 364 -10.49 -25.75 -22.40
C LYS A 364 -11.92 -25.60 -22.91
N SER A 365 -12.74 -24.79 -22.23
CA SER A 365 -14.12 -24.49 -22.61
C SER A 365 -14.31 -22.98 -22.76
N VAL A 366 -14.64 -22.55 -23.98
CA VAL A 366 -14.93 -21.13 -24.26
C VAL A 366 -16.22 -20.69 -23.56
N HIS A 367 -17.21 -21.58 -23.47
CA HIS A 367 -18.46 -21.32 -22.76
C HIS A 367 -18.22 -21.09 -21.27
N ASP A 368 -17.34 -21.88 -20.67
CA ASP A 368 -16.92 -21.71 -19.27
C ASP A 368 -16.20 -20.38 -19.08
N LEU A 369 -15.29 -20.02 -19.98
CA LEU A 369 -14.57 -18.75 -19.91
C LEU A 369 -15.52 -17.53 -19.91
N ILE A 370 -16.55 -17.56 -20.76
CA ILE A 370 -17.60 -16.52 -20.80
C ILE A 370 -18.42 -16.54 -19.51
N PHE A 371 -18.85 -17.71 -19.05
CA PHE A 371 -19.63 -17.87 -17.84
C PHE A 371 -18.89 -17.33 -16.61
N VAL A 372 -17.65 -17.77 -16.41
CA VAL A 372 -16.79 -17.36 -15.30
C VAL A 372 -16.50 -15.85 -15.35
N PHE A 373 -16.33 -15.26 -16.54
CA PHE A 373 -16.19 -13.82 -16.68
C PHE A 373 -17.41 -13.04 -16.17
N LEU A 374 -18.62 -13.50 -16.51
CA LEU A 374 -19.86 -12.89 -16.02
C LEU A 374 -20.02 -13.07 -14.50
N VAL A 375 -19.69 -14.25 -13.98
CA VAL A 375 -19.67 -14.52 -12.53
C VAL A 375 -18.65 -13.61 -11.83
N ALA A 376 -17.47 -13.42 -12.41
CA ALA A 376 -16.44 -12.55 -11.86
C ALA A 376 -16.89 -11.08 -11.80
N ILE A 377 -17.60 -10.60 -12.82
CA ILE A 377 -18.24 -9.27 -12.81
C ILE A 377 -19.30 -9.20 -11.70
N PHE A 378 -20.18 -10.20 -11.60
CA PHE A 378 -21.24 -10.25 -10.59
C PHE A 378 -20.69 -10.21 -9.16
N TYR A 379 -19.70 -11.05 -8.86
CA TYR A 379 -19.01 -11.07 -7.56
C TYR A 379 -18.24 -9.78 -7.30
N GLY A 380 -17.54 -9.24 -8.32
CA GLY A 380 -16.84 -7.97 -8.20
C GLY A 380 -17.77 -6.80 -7.91
N TYR A 381 -18.94 -6.76 -8.56
CA TYR A 381 -19.96 -5.73 -8.32
C TYR A 381 -20.59 -5.89 -6.93
N SER A 382 -20.87 -7.13 -6.52
CA SER A 382 -21.38 -7.46 -5.19
C SER A 382 -20.42 -6.97 -4.11
N TYR A 383 -19.12 -7.28 -4.23
CA TYR A 383 -18.08 -6.78 -3.34
C TYR A 383 -18.00 -5.24 -3.35
N HIS A 384 -18.00 -4.61 -4.53
CA HIS A 384 -17.95 -3.15 -4.63
C HIS A 384 -19.10 -2.48 -3.86
N LYS A 385 -20.32 -3.02 -4.01
CA LYS A 385 -21.52 -2.49 -3.39
C LYS A 385 -21.55 -2.73 -1.88
N THR A 386 -21.16 -3.91 -1.40
CA THR A 386 -21.29 -4.28 0.03
C THR A 386 -20.04 -3.99 0.85
N ARG A 387 -18.88 -3.91 0.20
CA ARG A 387 -17.53 -3.91 0.81
C ARG A 387 -17.34 -5.08 1.77
N SER A 388 -17.96 -6.21 1.45
CA SER A 388 -17.83 -7.48 2.18
C SER A 388 -17.65 -8.63 1.19
N ILE A 389 -16.71 -9.53 1.50
CA ILE A 389 -16.43 -10.73 0.69
C ILE A 389 -17.13 -11.99 1.22
N ILE A 390 -17.84 -11.92 2.36
CA ILE A 390 -18.35 -13.11 3.05
C ILE A 390 -19.36 -13.87 2.19
N GLY A 391 -20.35 -13.17 1.65
CA GLY A 391 -21.38 -13.74 0.79
C GLY A 391 -20.80 -14.25 -0.54
N VAL A 392 -19.84 -13.53 -1.11
CA VAL A 392 -19.15 -13.95 -2.34
C VAL A 392 -18.33 -15.22 -2.09
N THR A 393 -17.60 -15.29 -0.98
CA THR A 393 -16.83 -16.48 -0.55
C THR A 393 -17.74 -17.70 -0.43
N LEU A 394 -18.85 -17.55 0.29
CA LEU A 394 -19.80 -18.64 0.49
C LEU A 394 -20.44 -19.06 -0.83
N SER A 395 -20.80 -18.11 -1.69
CA SER A 395 -21.33 -18.40 -3.02
C SER A 395 -20.32 -19.17 -3.87
N HIS A 396 -19.07 -18.72 -3.91
CA HIS A 396 -18.02 -19.37 -4.70
C HIS A 396 -17.72 -20.79 -4.18
N GLY A 397 -17.53 -20.95 -2.86
CA GLY A 397 -17.31 -22.26 -2.25
C GLY A 397 -18.49 -23.22 -2.44
N LEU A 398 -19.72 -22.70 -2.39
CA LEU A 398 -20.94 -23.48 -2.65
C LEU A 398 -21.07 -23.84 -4.13
N SER A 399 -20.73 -22.94 -5.05
CA SER A 399 -20.66 -23.22 -6.49
C SER A 399 -19.74 -24.40 -6.78
N ASN A 400 -18.51 -24.33 -6.27
CA ASN A 400 -17.53 -25.41 -6.43
C ASN A 400 -18.00 -26.72 -5.78
N SER A 401 -18.67 -26.64 -4.62
CA SER A 401 -19.23 -27.82 -3.97
C SER A 401 -20.31 -28.49 -4.84
N ILE A 402 -21.27 -27.71 -5.34
CA ILE A 402 -22.33 -28.23 -6.21
C ILE A 402 -21.73 -28.82 -7.49
N LEU A 403 -20.80 -28.11 -8.13
CA LEU A 403 -20.11 -28.51 -9.35
C LEU A 403 -19.37 -29.85 -9.21
N PHE A 404 -18.58 -30.03 -8.15
CA PHE A 404 -17.64 -31.15 -8.04
C PHE A 404 -18.03 -32.28 -7.08
N LEU A 405 -18.95 -32.02 -6.14
CA LEU A 405 -19.27 -32.97 -5.07
C LEU A 405 -20.71 -33.47 -5.11
N PHE A 406 -21.66 -32.67 -5.59
CA PHE A 406 -23.08 -33.05 -5.59
C PHE A 406 -23.57 -33.44 -6.98
N MET A 407 -23.42 -32.55 -7.97
CA MET A 407 -23.95 -32.79 -9.32
C MET A 407 -23.40 -34.03 -10.04
N PRO A 408 -22.12 -34.42 -9.88
CA PRO A 408 -21.62 -35.63 -10.52
C PRO A 408 -22.31 -36.94 -10.07
N PHE A 409 -23.07 -36.93 -8.98
CA PHE A 409 -23.81 -38.09 -8.46
C PHE A 409 -25.32 -38.03 -8.73
N LEU A 410 -25.81 -36.96 -9.36
CA LEU A 410 -27.22 -36.74 -9.72
C LEU A 410 -27.40 -36.83 -11.24
#